data_AF-A0A819ZYC8-F1
#
_entry.id   AF-A0A819ZYC8-F1
#
_cell.length_a   1.000
_cell.length_b   1.000
_cell.length_c   1.000
_cell.angle_alpha   90.00
_cell.angle_beta   90.00
_cell.angle_gamma   90.00
#
_symmetry.space_group_name_H-M   'P 1'
#
loop_
_entity.id
_entity.type
_entity.pdbx_description
1 polymer ?
#
loop_
_entity_poly.entity_id
_entity_poly.type
_entity_poly.pdbx_seq_one_letter_code
_entity_poly.pdbx_strand_id
1 'polypeptide(L)'
;MTEFSDLSEIQSCSDEKLENAVGDQDDIIDSNDAVKSTTNEIIQVLQLTDNENKDQIVNSLLEKGRHSLIDYRADIPPEVYTKEMDSKDSKLLELLKTHFQRKWEVQYGSPNEWFSLFLKQYQNGENYDLYERILTRTAEHGNKYMNNCSILSIVLQLLFEAIDDTCLHETNVFNELWLTVTNNGLKSITKFADYIIGDVMDEQINKKPSALFQALREYYREQLFSLLQQSNIIYRQNLYEMALDSVAQGGKS
;
A
#
# COMPACT_ATOMS: atom_id res chain seq x y z
N MET A 1 -3.46 -1.34 -65.12
CA MET A 1 -4.84 -0.86 -64.93
C MET A 1 -5.70 -2.09 -64.75
N THR A 2 -6.04 -2.39 -63.50
CA THR A 2 -7.00 -3.46 -63.16
C THR A 2 -7.70 -2.99 -61.89
N GLU A 3 -9.02 -3.02 -61.94
CA GLU A 3 -9.95 -2.28 -61.10
C GLU A 3 -10.21 -2.94 -59.74
N PHE A 4 -10.66 -2.11 -58.79
CA PHE A 4 -11.53 -2.43 -57.65
C PHE A 4 -12.76 -3.22 -58.15
N SER A 5 -13.54 -4.00 -57.42
CA SER A 5 -14.00 -4.01 -56.03
C SER A 5 -14.83 -5.31 -55.87
N ASP A 6 -14.93 -5.88 -54.67
CA ASP A 6 -16.25 -6.05 -54.01
C ASP A 6 -16.14 -6.84 -52.70
N LEU A 7 -16.59 -6.16 -51.65
CA LEU A 7 -17.00 -6.72 -50.37
C LEU A 7 -18.52 -6.89 -50.44
N SER A 8 -19.02 -8.11 -50.30
CA SER A 8 -20.40 -8.35 -49.89
C SER A 8 -20.55 -9.70 -49.17
N GLU A 9 -21.10 -9.60 -47.96
CA GLU A 9 -22.06 -10.54 -47.38
C GLU A 9 -21.56 -11.78 -46.63
N ILE A 10 -21.43 -11.53 -45.32
CA ILE A 10 -21.84 -12.34 -44.16
C ILE A 10 -23.00 -13.31 -44.47
N GLN A 11 -22.91 -14.60 -44.10
CA GLN A 11 -23.68 -15.21 -42.98
C GLN A 11 -23.49 -16.73 -42.90
N SER A 12 -23.55 -17.24 -41.66
CA SER A 12 -23.92 -18.62 -41.26
C SER A 12 -22.82 -19.68 -41.19
N CYS A 13 -22.34 -19.97 -39.98
CA CYS A 13 -22.32 -21.34 -39.47
C CYS A 13 -22.09 -21.41 -37.95
N SER A 14 -22.70 -22.45 -37.37
CA SER A 14 -22.48 -23.07 -36.06
C SER A 14 -23.07 -22.42 -34.81
N ASP A 15 -24.37 -22.67 -34.63
CA ASP A 15 -24.90 -23.15 -33.35
C ASP A 15 -24.36 -24.56 -33.08
N GLU A 16 -23.65 -24.75 -31.96
CA GLU A 16 -23.61 -25.96 -31.11
C GLU A 16 -22.36 -25.90 -30.21
N LYS A 17 -22.56 -25.48 -28.96
CA LYS A 17 -21.92 -26.04 -27.74
C LYS A 17 -22.36 -25.23 -26.52
N LEU A 18 -23.62 -25.42 -26.17
CA LEU A 18 -24.10 -25.28 -24.79
C LEU A 18 -23.84 -26.62 -24.11
N GLU A 19 -22.80 -26.70 -23.27
CA GLU A 19 -22.77 -27.61 -22.11
C GLU A 19 -21.55 -27.32 -21.23
N ASN A 20 -21.83 -27.13 -19.94
CA ASN A 20 -20.94 -27.24 -18.78
C ASN A 20 -19.92 -26.14 -18.51
N ALA A 21 -20.37 -25.12 -17.78
CA ALA A 21 -19.56 -24.44 -16.77
C ALA A 21 -20.43 -24.16 -15.53
N VAL A 22 -20.80 -25.25 -14.84
CA VAL A 22 -21.15 -25.21 -13.42
C VAL A 22 -19.97 -25.85 -12.71
N GLY A 23 -19.21 -25.05 -11.97
CA GLY A 23 -18.07 -25.51 -11.18
C GLY A 23 -17.14 -24.35 -10.83
N ASP A 24 -16.95 -24.17 -9.52
CA ASP A 24 -16.00 -23.31 -8.80
C ASP A 24 -16.48 -21.87 -8.54
N GLN A 25 -17.22 -21.61 -7.46
CA GLN A 25 -16.88 -21.61 -6.02
C GLN A 25 -15.95 -20.47 -5.59
N ASP A 26 -16.50 -19.69 -4.65
CA ASP A 26 -15.83 -19.26 -3.41
C ASP A 26 -14.53 -18.48 -3.55
N ASP A 27 -14.60 -17.21 -3.96
CA ASP A 27 -13.54 -16.23 -3.66
C ASP A 27 -14.06 -14.79 -3.44
N ILE A 28 -15.34 -14.65 -3.14
CA ILE A 28 -15.88 -13.41 -2.55
C ILE A 28 -16.25 -13.70 -1.09
N ILE A 29 -15.28 -14.19 -0.31
CA ILE A 29 -15.35 -14.07 1.15
C ILE A 29 -14.91 -12.64 1.48
N ASP A 30 -15.93 -11.88 1.82
CA ASP A 30 -16.06 -10.44 2.02
C ASP A 30 -14.92 -9.83 2.85
N SER A 31 -14.22 -8.82 2.31
CA SER A 31 -13.24 -8.03 3.06
C SER A 31 -13.84 -7.45 4.35
N ASN A 32 -15.16 -7.24 4.39
CA ASN A 32 -15.85 -6.81 5.61
C ASN A 32 -15.88 -7.88 6.70
N ASP A 33 -15.93 -9.17 6.34
CA ASP A 33 -15.98 -10.25 7.33
C ASP A 33 -14.61 -10.47 7.99
N ALA A 34 -13.53 -10.31 7.23
CA ALA A 34 -12.17 -10.32 7.77
C ALA A 34 -11.90 -9.15 8.73
N VAL A 35 -12.39 -7.95 8.41
CA VAL A 35 -12.30 -6.77 9.29
C VAL A 35 -13.16 -6.97 10.53
N LYS A 36 -14.41 -7.46 10.40
CA LYS A 36 -15.27 -7.79 11.56
C LYS A 36 -14.63 -8.85 12.46
N SER A 37 -13.99 -9.87 11.89
CA SER A 37 -13.25 -10.89 12.67
C SER A 37 -12.15 -10.24 13.50
N THR A 38 -11.33 -9.39 12.88
CA THR A 38 -10.23 -8.68 13.55
C THR A 38 -10.75 -7.78 14.68
N THR A 39 -11.82 -7.02 14.44
CA THR A 39 -12.48 -6.17 15.45
C THR A 39 -12.91 -6.99 16.67
N ASN A 40 -13.59 -8.11 16.45
CA ASN A 40 -14.05 -8.97 17.55
C ASN A 40 -12.88 -9.59 18.33
N GLU A 41 -11.83 -10.00 17.65
CA GLU A 41 -10.62 -10.54 18.29
C GLU A 41 -9.90 -9.49 19.12
N ILE A 42 -9.80 -8.24 18.65
CA ILE A 42 -9.25 -7.12 19.43
C ILE A 42 -10.08 -6.87 20.69
N ILE A 43 -11.41 -6.83 20.57
CA ILE A 43 -12.33 -6.67 21.71
C ILE A 43 -12.10 -7.75 22.77
N GLN A 44 -11.96 -9.01 22.34
CA GLN A 44 -11.70 -10.13 23.24
C GLN A 44 -10.31 -10.05 23.88
N VAL A 45 -9.27 -9.73 23.12
CA VAL A 45 -7.89 -9.62 23.62
C VAL A 45 -7.78 -8.53 24.67
N LEU A 46 -8.41 -7.38 24.42
CA LEU A 46 -8.40 -6.25 25.33
C LEU A 46 -9.45 -6.33 26.43
N GLN A 47 -10.29 -7.37 26.42
CA GLN A 47 -11.39 -7.56 27.37
C GLN A 47 -12.27 -6.32 27.49
N LEU A 48 -12.53 -5.66 26.34
CA LEU A 48 -13.35 -4.45 26.32
C LEU A 48 -14.78 -4.82 26.68
N THR A 49 -15.27 -4.24 27.77
CA THR A 49 -16.69 -4.30 28.11
C THR A 49 -17.48 -3.42 27.13
N ASP A 50 -18.80 -3.63 27.02
CA ASP A 50 -19.70 -2.71 26.29
C ASP A 50 -19.75 -1.34 27.00
N ASN A 51 -18.70 -0.54 26.78
CA ASN A 51 -18.57 0.85 27.20
C ASN A 51 -18.61 1.76 25.96
N GLU A 52 -18.84 3.06 26.18
CA GLU A 52 -18.97 4.05 25.10
C GLU A 52 -17.71 4.14 24.21
N ASN A 53 -16.54 3.73 24.73
CA ASN A 53 -15.25 3.88 24.07
C ASN A 53 -14.83 2.65 23.25
N LYS A 54 -15.52 1.51 23.36
CA LYS A 54 -15.10 0.24 22.72
C LYS A 54 -14.80 0.40 21.22
N ASP A 55 -15.74 0.96 20.47
CA ASP A 55 -15.58 1.13 19.02
C ASP A 55 -14.50 2.17 18.69
N GLN A 56 -14.36 3.20 19.52
CA GLN A 56 -13.33 4.21 19.36
C GLN A 56 -11.92 3.63 19.58
N ILE A 57 -11.75 2.77 20.58
CA ILE A 57 -10.49 2.07 20.86
C ILE A 57 -10.11 1.21 19.65
N VAL A 58 -11.03 0.39 19.15
CA VAL A 58 -10.76 -0.49 18.00
C VAL A 58 -10.42 0.33 16.75
N ASN A 59 -11.21 1.36 16.43
CA ASN A 59 -10.93 2.21 15.27
C ASN A 59 -9.56 2.90 15.40
N SER A 60 -9.21 3.37 16.60
CA SER A 60 -7.91 3.99 16.86
C SER A 60 -6.76 2.99 16.66
N LEU A 61 -6.92 1.73 17.10
CA LEU A 61 -5.94 0.67 16.87
C LEU A 61 -5.73 0.35 15.39
N LEU A 62 -6.82 0.22 14.62
CA LEU A 62 -6.76 -0.11 13.19
C LEU A 62 -6.21 1.06 12.34
N GLU A 63 -6.26 2.29 12.85
CA GLU A 63 -5.73 3.48 12.17
C GLU A 63 -4.33 3.89 12.64
N LYS A 64 -4.10 3.92 13.95
CA LYS A 64 -2.93 4.51 14.61
C LYS A 64 -2.05 3.46 15.30
N GLY A 65 -2.40 2.19 15.17
CA GLY A 65 -1.62 1.08 15.72
C GLY A 65 -1.71 0.97 17.24
N ARG A 66 -0.92 0.05 17.78
CA ARG A 66 -0.91 -0.34 19.19
C ARG A 66 -0.68 0.82 20.15
N HIS A 67 0.21 1.76 19.80
CA HIS A 67 0.55 2.90 20.66
C HIS A 67 -0.63 3.83 20.96
N SER A 68 -1.68 3.80 20.12
CA SER A 68 -2.90 4.55 20.38
C SER A 68 -3.61 4.15 21.68
N LEU A 69 -3.31 2.98 22.24
CA LEU A 69 -3.85 2.54 23.53
C LEU A 69 -3.39 3.38 24.72
N ILE A 70 -2.32 4.17 24.58
CA ILE A 70 -1.89 5.10 25.63
C ILE A 70 -3.04 6.04 26.03
N ASP A 71 -3.87 6.45 25.07
CA ASP A 71 -5.01 7.34 25.28
C ASP A 71 -6.19 6.65 25.98
N TYR A 72 -6.22 5.31 26.00
CA TYR A 72 -7.33 4.48 26.49
C TYR A 72 -6.92 3.57 27.66
N ARG A 73 -5.80 3.88 28.32
CA ARG A 73 -5.26 3.07 29.41
C ARG A 73 -6.26 2.83 30.55
N ALA A 74 -7.12 3.81 30.83
CA ALA A 74 -8.13 3.71 31.90
C ALA A 74 -9.33 2.84 31.51
N ASP A 75 -9.55 2.61 30.21
CA ASP A 75 -10.67 1.84 29.66
C ASP A 75 -10.37 0.34 29.54
N ILE A 76 -9.11 -0.06 29.78
CA ILE A 76 -8.63 -1.44 29.63
C ILE A 76 -8.19 -1.95 31.00
N PRO A 77 -8.50 -3.22 31.36
CA PRO A 77 -8.01 -3.82 32.59
C PRO A 77 -6.48 -3.66 32.70
N PRO A 78 -5.93 -3.13 33.82
CA PRO A 78 -4.51 -2.77 33.91
C PRO A 78 -3.54 -3.91 33.59
N GLU A 79 -3.88 -5.14 33.99
CA GLU A 79 -3.09 -6.34 33.71
C GLU A 79 -3.07 -6.68 32.21
N VAL A 80 -4.20 -6.52 31.53
CA VAL A 80 -4.34 -6.73 30.09
C VAL A 80 -3.56 -5.67 29.32
N TYR A 81 -3.73 -4.39 29.70
CA TYR A 81 -2.99 -3.29 29.09
C TYR A 81 -1.47 -3.53 29.17
N THR A 82 -0.97 -3.85 30.36
CA THR A 82 0.46 -4.09 30.60
C THR A 82 0.96 -5.27 29.76
N LYS A 83 0.21 -6.39 29.76
CA LYS A 83 0.53 -7.58 28.97
C LYS A 83 0.62 -7.30 27.47
N GLU A 84 -0.34 -6.55 26.93
CA GLU A 84 -0.43 -6.32 25.49
C GLU A 84 0.50 -5.21 24.98
N MET A 85 0.94 -4.30 25.85
CA MET A 85 1.89 -3.21 25.52
C MET A 85 3.35 -3.60 25.73
N ASP A 86 3.69 -4.37 26.76
CA ASP A 86 5.09 -4.65 27.12
C ASP A 86 5.71 -5.82 26.34
N SER A 87 4.89 -6.70 25.78
CA SER A 87 5.35 -7.86 25.01
C SER A 87 5.50 -7.54 23.52
N LYS A 88 6.65 -7.89 22.92
CA LYS A 88 6.84 -7.88 21.46
C LYS A 88 6.11 -9.03 20.75
N ASP A 89 5.71 -10.04 21.50
CA ASP A 89 4.95 -11.19 21.00
C ASP A 89 3.50 -11.11 21.49
N SER A 90 2.97 -9.90 21.69
CA SER A 90 1.61 -9.72 22.19
C SER A 90 0.60 -10.15 21.13
N LYS A 91 -0.52 -10.72 21.59
CA LYS A 91 -1.57 -11.18 20.67
C LYS A 91 -2.16 -9.98 19.92
N LEU A 92 -2.28 -8.83 20.59
CA LEU A 92 -2.71 -7.60 19.95
C LEU A 92 -1.77 -7.19 18.80
N LEU A 93 -0.45 -7.24 19.00
CA LEU A 93 0.50 -6.84 17.96
C LEU A 93 0.38 -7.74 16.73
N GLU A 94 0.27 -9.05 16.92
CA GLU A 94 0.09 -10.02 15.82
C GLU A 94 -1.24 -9.82 15.06
N LEU A 95 -2.33 -9.49 15.78
CA LEU A 95 -3.60 -9.12 15.15
C LEU A 95 -3.46 -7.87 14.28
N LEU A 96 -2.74 -6.86 14.77
CA LEU A 96 -2.52 -5.62 14.03
C LEU A 96 -1.59 -5.84 12.83
N LYS A 97 -0.53 -6.64 12.96
CA LYS A 97 0.31 -7.04 11.83
C LYS A 97 -0.52 -7.71 10.75
N THR A 98 -1.36 -8.69 11.13
CA THR A 98 -2.27 -9.37 10.21
C THR A 98 -3.23 -8.40 9.52
N HIS A 99 -3.78 -7.44 10.27
CA HIS A 99 -4.66 -6.40 9.72
C HIS A 99 -3.94 -5.54 8.67
N PHE A 100 -2.79 -4.97 9.01
CA PHE A 100 -2.05 -4.09 8.11
C PHE A 100 -1.50 -4.83 6.89
N GLN A 101 -1.05 -6.08 7.05
CA GLN A 101 -0.66 -6.92 5.93
C GLN A 101 -1.82 -7.12 4.95
N ARG A 102 -3.01 -7.51 5.44
CA ARG A 102 -4.20 -7.63 4.59
C ARG A 102 -4.57 -6.31 3.93
N LYS A 103 -4.43 -5.19 4.64
CA LYS A 103 -4.65 -3.85 4.09
C LYS A 103 -3.69 -3.60 2.91
N TRP A 104 -2.43 -3.97 3.05
CA TRP A 104 -1.44 -3.82 1.97
C TRP A 104 -1.75 -4.72 0.78
N GLU A 105 -2.09 -5.98 1.01
CA GLU A 105 -2.33 -6.96 -0.05
C GLU A 105 -3.67 -6.73 -0.77
N VAL A 106 -4.73 -6.47 -0.02
CA VAL A 106 -6.10 -6.40 -0.56
C VAL A 106 -6.45 -4.96 -0.93
N GLN A 107 -6.38 -4.02 0.02
CA GLN A 107 -6.84 -2.66 -0.22
C GLN A 107 -5.91 -1.91 -1.18
N TYR A 108 -4.60 -2.08 -1.01
CA TYR A 108 -3.61 -1.40 -1.85
C TYR A 108 -3.15 -2.25 -3.03
N GLY A 109 -2.99 -3.57 -2.81
CA GLY A 109 -2.45 -4.50 -3.79
C GLY A 109 -3.43 -4.98 -4.85
N SER A 110 -4.74 -5.14 -4.55
CA SER A 110 -5.75 -5.53 -5.55
C SER A 110 -5.85 -4.56 -6.74
N PRO A 111 -5.91 -3.23 -6.54
CA PRO A 111 -5.86 -2.28 -7.66
C PRO A 111 -4.45 -2.11 -8.27
N ASN A 112 -3.40 -2.66 -7.64
CA ASN A 112 -2.00 -2.47 -8.03
C ASN A 112 -1.24 -3.80 -8.01
N GLU A 113 -1.42 -4.64 -9.03
CA GLU A 113 -0.77 -5.96 -9.10
C GLU A 113 0.76 -5.89 -8.91
N TRP A 114 1.40 -4.84 -9.46
CA TRP A 114 2.84 -4.60 -9.29
C TRP A 114 3.24 -4.44 -7.82
N PHE A 115 2.38 -3.83 -6.99
CA PHE A 115 2.62 -3.61 -5.58
C PHE A 115 2.51 -4.92 -4.80
N SER A 116 1.53 -5.75 -5.15
CA SER A 116 1.40 -7.11 -4.61
C SER A 116 2.62 -7.98 -4.90
N LEU A 117 3.14 -7.91 -6.13
CA LEU A 117 4.37 -8.63 -6.52
C LEU A 117 5.59 -8.10 -5.77
N PHE A 118 5.71 -6.77 -5.64
CA PHE A 118 6.77 -6.12 -4.87
C PHE A 118 6.77 -6.58 -3.40
N LEU A 119 5.61 -6.56 -2.73
CA LEU A 119 5.51 -7.04 -1.34
C LEU A 119 5.90 -8.52 -1.21
N LYS A 120 5.44 -9.37 -2.13
CA LYS A 120 5.79 -10.81 -2.13
C LYS A 120 7.28 -11.08 -2.28
N GLN A 121 8.02 -10.23 -3.01
CA GLN A 121 9.47 -10.36 -3.13
C GLN A 121 10.17 -10.13 -1.79
N TYR A 122 9.71 -9.13 -1.02
CA TYR A 122 10.24 -8.88 0.31
C TYR A 122 9.80 -9.95 1.31
N GLN A 123 8.55 -10.39 1.25
CA GLN A 123 8.00 -11.40 2.15
C GLN A 123 8.65 -12.79 1.97
N ASN A 124 9.03 -13.17 0.75
CA ASN A 124 9.56 -14.51 0.44
C ASN A 124 11.06 -14.51 0.10
N GLY A 125 11.73 -13.36 0.21
CA GLY A 125 13.10 -13.17 -0.24
C GLY A 125 14.09 -12.94 0.90
N GLU A 126 15.29 -12.50 0.52
CA GLU A 126 16.39 -12.20 1.44
C GLU A 126 16.08 -10.99 2.36
N ASN A 127 15.09 -10.18 1.99
CA ASN A 127 14.68 -8.97 2.71
C ASN A 127 13.49 -9.19 3.66
N TYR A 128 13.22 -10.44 4.07
CA TYR A 128 12.11 -10.76 4.97
C TYR A 128 12.20 -10.02 6.32
N ASP A 129 13.40 -9.92 6.89
CA ASP A 129 13.60 -9.22 8.16
C ASP A 129 13.23 -7.73 8.06
N LEU A 130 13.52 -7.11 6.91
CA LEU A 130 13.10 -5.73 6.65
C LEU A 130 11.58 -5.63 6.53
N TYR A 131 10.95 -6.55 5.78
CA TYR A 131 9.51 -6.62 5.65
C TYR A 131 8.82 -6.70 7.01
N GLU A 132 9.24 -7.66 7.84
CA GLU A 132 8.69 -7.85 9.18
C GLU A 132 8.91 -6.63 10.08
N ARG A 133 10.07 -5.98 9.97
CA ARG A 133 10.36 -4.75 10.72
C ARG A 133 9.40 -3.62 10.34
N ILE A 134 9.19 -3.37 9.05
CA ILE A 134 8.25 -2.32 8.59
C ILE A 134 6.80 -2.68 8.94
N LEU A 135 6.41 -3.95 8.80
CA LEU A 135 5.08 -4.41 9.17
C LEU A 135 4.83 -4.25 10.68
N THR A 136 5.81 -4.64 11.50
CA THR A 136 5.75 -4.48 12.97
C THR A 136 5.64 -3.02 13.35
N ARG A 137 6.49 -2.14 12.79
CA ARG A 137 6.41 -0.68 12.99
C ARG A 137 5.04 -0.12 12.61
N THR A 138 4.46 -0.61 11.52
CA THR A 138 3.11 -0.19 11.09
C THR A 138 2.06 -0.70 12.07
N ALA A 139 2.17 -1.92 12.59
CA ALA A 139 1.28 -2.41 13.65
C ALA A 139 1.41 -1.60 14.95
N GLU A 140 2.61 -1.12 15.28
CA GLU A 140 2.88 -0.30 16.45
C GLU A 140 2.32 1.13 16.35
N HIS A 141 2.49 1.77 15.20
CA HIS A 141 2.26 3.21 15.02
C HIS A 141 1.21 3.56 13.96
N GLY A 142 0.60 2.54 13.34
CA GLY A 142 -0.40 2.66 12.30
C GLY A 142 0.07 3.54 11.14
N ASN A 143 -0.80 4.46 10.75
CA ASN A 143 -0.56 5.35 9.62
C ASN A 143 0.37 6.54 9.95
N LYS A 144 1.02 6.58 11.13
CA LYS A 144 1.91 7.70 11.51
C LYS A 144 3.00 8.00 10.46
N TYR A 145 3.52 6.95 9.81
CA TYR A 145 4.53 7.06 8.75
C TYR A 145 3.96 6.86 7.34
N MET A 146 2.64 6.75 7.23
CA MET A 146 1.92 6.70 5.97
C MET A 146 1.49 8.14 5.65
N ASN A 147 2.30 8.84 4.86
CA ASN A 147 1.94 10.16 4.34
C ASN A 147 0.68 10.05 3.47
N ASN A 148 0.30 11.11 2.75
CA ASN A 148 -0.91 11.14 1.92
C ASN A 148 -0.95 10.12 0.75
N CYS A 149 0.06 9.26 0.60
CA CYS A 149 -0.02 8.05 -0.22
C CYS A 149 0.66 6.87 0.51
N SER A 150 -0.14 5.89 0.95
CA SER A 150 0.34 4.72 1.69
C SER A 150 1.29 3.85 0.86
N ILE A 151 0.97 3.60 -0.42
CA ILE A 151 1.80 2.77 -1.31
C ILE A 151 3.21 3.35 -1.42
N LEU A 152 3.33 4.65 -1.70
CA LEU A 152 4.63 5.31 -1.76
C LEU A 152 5.36 5.26 -0.42
N SER A 153 4.64 5.41 0.69
CA SER A 153 5.24 5.39 2.03
C SER A 153 5.83 4.01 2.36
N ILE A 154 5.14 2.94 1.96
CA ILE A 154 5.59 1.55 2.15
C ILE A 154 6.79 1.26 1.24
N VAL A 155 6.71 1.63 -0.04
CA VAL A 155 7.82 1.45 -0.99
C VAL A 155 9.08 2.19 -0.53
N LEU A 156 8.95 3.43 -0.05
CA LEU A 156 10.09 4.18 0.48
C LEU A 156 10.65 3.56 1.77
N GLN A 157 9.83 2.97 2.64
CA GLN A 157 10.37 2.28 3.82
C GLN A 157 11.08 0.97 3.48
N LEU A 158 10.59 0.23 2.49
CA LEU A 158 11.19 -1.04 2.06
C LEU A 158 12.44 -0.86 1.20
N LEU A 159 12.56 0.22 0.43
CA LEU A 159 13.76 0.48 -0.37
C LEU A 159 14.93 1.09 0.43
N PHE A 160 14.66 1.66 1.61
CA PHE A 160 15.63 2.44 2.38
C PHE A 160 15.94 1.77 3.72
N GLU A 161 16.72 0.70 3.67
CA GLU A 161 17.04 -0.18 4.80
C GLU A 161 17.62 0.54 6.02
N ALA A 162 18.35 1.63 5.80
CA ALA A 162 18.97 2.42 6.86
C ALA A 162 17.98 3.34 7.60
N ILE A 163 16.73 3.47 7.13
CA ILE A 163 15.67 4.24 7.83
C ILE A 163 15.03 3.36 8.91
N ASP A 164 15.77 3.18 10.01
CA ASP A 164 15.31 2.51 11.22
C ASP A 164 14.43 3.42 12.09
N ASP A 165 13.98 2.91 13.25
CA ASP A 165 13.09 3.64 14.15
C ASP A 165 13.76 4.91 14.72
N THR A 166 15.07 4.83 14.98
CA THR A 166 15.90 5.95 15.41
C THR A 166 15.90 7.05 14.36
N CYS A 167 16.19 6.69 13.10
CA CYS A 167 16.16 7.62 11.99
C CYS A 167 14.78 8.25 11.84
N LEU A 168 13.69 7.49 11.98
CA LEU A 168 12.33 8.04 11.91
C LEU A 168 11.96 8.99 13.05
N HIS A 169 12.55 8.82 14.24
CA HIS A 169 12.23 9.63 15.42
C HIS A 169 13.10 10.88 15.54
N GLU A 170 14.38 10.77 15.22
CA GLU A 170 15.38 11.80 15.53
C GLU A 170 15.78 12.62 14.31
N THR A 171 15.77 11.98 13.13
CA THR A 171 16.24 12.59 11.90
C THR A 171 15.03 12.79 10.99
N ASN A 172 14.71 14.02 10.59
CA ASN A 172 13.64 14.27 9.63
C ASN A 172 13.90 13.66 8.23
N VAL A 173 14.84 12.71 8.09
CA VAL A 173 15.31 12.07 6.87
C VAL A 173 14.17 11.44 6.09
N PHE A 174 13.22 10.73 6.72
CA PHE A 174 12.11 10.16 5.97
C PHE A 174 11.17 11.24 5.41
N ASN A 175 10.92 12.32 6.17
CA ASN A 175 10.14 13.46 5.69
C ASN A 175 10.87 14.19 4.55
N GLU A 176 12.19 14.36 4.67
CA GLU A 176 13.02 14.97 3.64
C GLU A 176 13.07 14.11 2.37
N LEU A 177 13.20 12.80 2.52
CA LEU A 177 13.11 11.82 1.44
C LEU A 177 11.77 11.92 0.73
N TRP A 178 10.68 11.84 1.50
CA TRP A 178 9.32 11.96 1.00
C TRP A 178 9.14 13.24 0.19
N LEU A 179 9.47 14.40 0.77
CA LEU A 179 9.35 15.70 0.13
C LEU A 179 10.23 15.81 -1.11
N THR A 180 11.46 15.30 -1.02
CA THR A 180 12.41 15.38 -2.13
C THR A 180 11.93 14.57 -3.33
N VAL A 181 11.46 13.34 -3.09
CA VAL A 181 11.00 12.42 -4.14
C VAL A 181 9.66 12.86 -4.73
N THR A 182 8.74 13.36 -3.91
CA THR A 182 7.43 13.86 -4.37
C THR A 182 7.48 15.26 -5.01
N ASN A 183 8.59 16.00 -4.87
CA ASN A 183 8.78 17.28 -5.56
C ASN A 183 9.68 17.17 -6.79
N ASN A 184 10.71 16.32 -6.74
CA ASN A 184 11.76 16.25 -7.78
C ASN A 184 11.75 14.92 -8.56
N GLY A 185 10.80 14.03 -8.28
CA GLY A 185 10.61 12.77 -8.99
C GLY A 185 11.71 11.74 -8.74
N LEU A 186 11.67 10.68 -9.55
CA LEU A 186 12.45 9.46 -9.38
C LEU A 186 13.95 9.70 -9.19
N LYS A 187 14.59 10.53 -10.02
CA LYS A 187 16.07 10.72 -9.99
C LYS A 187 16.58 11.34 -8.70
N SER A 188 15.71 11.99 -7.94
CA SER A 188 16.10 12.67 -6.71
C SER A 188 16.50 11.72 -5.58
N ILE A 189 16.18 10.42 -5.68
CA ILE A 189 16.65 9.40 -4.74
C ILE A 189 18.17 9.29 -4.66
N THR A 190 18.89 9.72 -5.69
CA THR A 190 20.36 9.76 -5.71
C THR A 190 20.94 10.61 -4.57
N LYS A 191 20.18 11.57 -4.04
CA LYS A 191 20.56 12.37 -2.86
C LYS A 191 20.63 11.56 -1.56
N PHE A 192 20.02 10.37 -1.56
CA PHE A 192 19.93 9.47 -0.42
C PHE A 192 20.64 8.14 -0.70
N ALA A 193 21.62 8.14 -1.61
CA ALA A 193 22.37 6.93 -1.98
C ALA A 193 23.01 6.23 -0.77
N ASP A 194 23.37 6.97 0.28
CA ASP A 194 23.94 6.40 1.51
C ASP A 194 22.95 5.51 2.29
N TYR A 195 21.65 5.58 1.99
CA TYR A 195 20.58 4.83 2.65
C TYR A 195 20.03 3.66 1.82
N ILE A 196 20.51 3.49 0.58
CA ILE A 196 20.01 2.48 -0.36
C ILE A 196 21.18 1.65 -0.87
N ILE A 197 21.01 0.33 -0.89
CA ILE A 197 21.98 -0.58 -1.51
C ILE A 197 22.16 -0.21 -2.99
N GLY A 198 23.40 -0.18 -3.48
CA GLY A 198 23.74 0.25 -4.84
C GLY A 198 22.95 -0.47 -5.93
N ASP A 199 22.76 -1.79 -5.82
CA ASP A 199 22.01 -2.57 -6.81
C ASP A 199 20.51 -2.23 -6.80
N VAL A 200 19.93 -1.99 -5.62
CA VAL A 200 18.53 -1.54 -5.47
C VAL A 200 18.37 -0.15 -6.07
N MET A 201 19.33 0.75 -5.83
CA MET A 201 19.35 2.09 -6.43
C MET A 201 19.40 2.02 -7.95
N ASP A 202 20.31 1.21 -8.51
CA ASP A 202 20.45 1.02 -9.96
C ASP A 202 19.15 0.51 -10.57
N GLU A 203 18.52 -0.49 -9.94
CA GLU A 203 17.21 -0.99 -10.35
C GLU A 203 16.14 0.10 -10.35
N GLN A 204 16.07 0.94 -9.31
CA GLN A 204 15.06 1.99 -9.26
C GLN A 204 15.25 3.05 -10.36
N ILE A 205 16.49 3.41 -10.70
CA ILE A 205 16.79 4.48 -11.66
C ILE A 205 16.75 3.98 -13.11
N ASN A 206 17.28 2.79 -13.36
CA ASN A 206 17.59 2.33 -14.71
C ASN A 206 16.57 1.32 -15.26
N LYS A 207 15.83 0.60 -14.41
CA LYS A 207 14.74 -0.28 -14.88
C LYS A 207 13.41 0.45 -14.82
N LYS A 208 12.69 0.48 -15.95
CA LYS A 208 11.30 0.94 -16.00
C LYS A 208 10.38 -0.18 -16.49
N PRO A 209 9.25 -0.42 -15.79
CA PRO A 209 8.78 0.27 -14.59
C PRO A 209 9.39 -0.28 -13.29
N SER A 210 10.10 0.54 -12.52
CA SER A 210 10.54 0.20 -11.15
C SER A 210 9.42 0.43 -10.13
N ALA A 211 9.53 -0.20 -8.95
CA ALA A 211 8.53 -0.07 -7.89
C ALA A 211 8.34 1.38 -7.43
N LEU A 212 9.44 2.13 -7.27
CA LEU A 212 9.35 3.54 -6.92
C LEU A 212 8.74 4.40 -8.04
N PHE A 213 9.05 4.10 -9.30
CA PHE A 213 8.43 4.79 -10.42
C PHE A 213 6.91 4.59 -10.45
N GLN A 214 6.43 3.35 -10.24
CA GLN A 214 5.00 3.06 -10.17
C GLN A 214 4.34 3.73 -8.96
N ALA A 215 4.98 3.69 -7.79
CA ALA A 215 4.47 4.37 -6.59
C ALA A 215 4.32 5.88 -6.79
N LEU A 216 5.27 6.52 -7.49
CA LEU A 216 5.18 7.93 -7.83
C LEU A 216 4.02 8.21 -8.81
N ARG A 217 3.81 7.35 -9.81
CA ARG A 217 2.64 7.48 -10.71
C ARG A 217 1.33 7.43 -9.93
N GLU A 218 1.20 6.51 -8.99
CA GLU A 218 0.01 6.45 -8.12
C GLU A 218 -0.15 7.70 -7.26
N TYR A 219 0.94 8.23 -6.69
CA TYR A 219 0.90 9.47 -5.91
C TYR A 219 0.39 10.67 -6.73
N TYR A 220 0.81 10.80 -8.00
CA TYR A 220 0.39 11.93 -8.85
C TYR A 220 -0.96 11.73 -9.54
N ARG A 221 -1.46 10.49 -9.62
CA ARG A 221 -2.63 10.10 -10.43
C ARG A 221 -3.83 11.02 -10.21
N GLU A 222 -4.31 11.10 -8.98
CA GLU A 222 -5.50 11.88 -8.63
C GLU A 222 -5.30 13.39 -8.89
N GLN A 223 -4.16 13.93 -8.46
CA GLN A 223 -3.87 15.36 -8.60
C GLN A 223 -3.77 15.76 -10.08
N LEU A 224 -3.06 14.97 -10.89
CA LEU A 224 -2.92 15.22 -12.32
C LEU A 224 -4.28 15.13 -13.02
N PHE A 225 -5.08 14.13 -12.69
CA PHE A 225 -6.40 13.93 -13.31
C PHE A 225 -7.32 15.11 -13.01
N SER A 226 -7.31 15.58 -11.76
CA SER A 226 -8.06 16.77 -11.35
C SER A 226 -7.64 18.01 -12.14
N LEU A 227 -6.33 18.25 -12.31
CA LEU A 227 -5.80 19.40 -13.06
C LEU A 227 -6.14 19.34 -14.56
N LEU A 228 -6.02 18.17 -15.18
CA LEU A 228 -6.35 17.98 -16.59
C LEU A 228 -7.85 18.19 -16.84
N GLN A 229 -8.71 17.71 -15.94
CA GLN A 229 -10.14 17.94 -15.99
C GLN A 229 -10.50 19.43 -15.83
N GLN A 230 -9.90 20.13 -14.87
CA GLN A 230 -10.07 21.58 -14.67
C GLN A 230 -9.64 22.39 -15.90
N SER A 231 -8.64 21.89 -16.63
CA SER A 231 -8.10 22.54 -17.82
C SER A 231 -8.89 22.22 -19.10
N ASN A 232 -10.02 21.50 -19.00
CA ASN A 232 -10.81 21.02 -20.15
C ASN A 232 -10.01 20.23 -21.18
N ILE A 233 -8.93 19.57 -20.76
CA ILE A 233 -8.15 18.70 -21.65
C ILE A 233 -8.96 17.42 -21.87
N ILE A 234 -9.28 17.14 -23.14
CA ILE A 234 -10.03 15.95 -23.53
C ILE A 234 -9.24 14.71 -23.12
N TYR A 235 -9.91 13.78 -22.44
CA TYR A 235 -9.31 12.50 -22.06
C TYR A 235 -8.79 11.76 -23.28
N ARG A 236 -7.47 11.54 -23.32
CA ARG A 236 -6.79 10.68 -24.29
C ARG A 236 -5.80 9.83 -23.52
N GLN A 237 -6.10 8.55 -23.35
CA GLN A 237 -5.34 7.63 -22.49
C GLN A 237 -3.80 7.77 -22.66
N ASN A 238 -3.30 7.83 -23.90
CA ASN A 238 -1.86 7.99 -24.16
C ASN A 238 -1.26 9.30 -23.60
N LEU A 239 -1.99 10.43 -23.65
CA LEU A 239 -1.51 11.70 -23.10
C LEU A 239 -1.44 11.66 -21.57
N TYR A 240 -2.37 10.96 -20.93
CA TYR A 240 -2.44 10.86 -19.46
C TYR A 240 -1.30 9.99 -18.94
N GLU A 241 -1.09 8.82 -19.55
CA GLU A 241 0.02 7.95 -19.19
C GLU A 241 1.38 8.63 -19.41
N MET A 242 1.56 9.35 -20.53
CA MET A 242 2.80 10.11 -20.78
C MET A 242 3.00 11.25 -19.76
N ALA A 243 1.94 11.95 -19.36
CA ALA A 243 2.02 13.00 -18.36
C ALA A 243 2.36 12.41 -16.98
N LEU A 244 1.75 11.30 -16.58
CA LEU A 244 2.10 10.58 -15.36
C LEU A 244 3.57 10.14 -15.37
N ASP A 245 4.05 9.58 -16.48
CA ASP A 245 5.44 9.16 -16.61
C ASP A 245 6.40 10.35 -16.49
N SER A 246 6.04 11.49 -17.08
CA SER A 246 6.84 12.71 -17.01
C SER A 246 6.93 13.26 -15.59
N VAL A 247 5.81 13.35 -14.88
CA VAL A 247 5.77 13.89 -13.51
C VAL A 247 6.39 12.90 -12.51
N ALA A 248 6.19 11.59 -12.69
CA ALA A 248 6.90 10.58 -11.89
C ALA A 248 8.42 10.64 -12.09
N GLN A 249 8.88 10.93 -13.32
CA GLN A 249 10.29 11.04 -13.64
C GLN A 249 10.95 12.33 -13.15
N GLY A 250 10.27 13.47 -13.31
CA GLY A 250 10.82 14.81 -13.14
C GLY A 250 10.30 15.60 -11.93
N GLY A 251 9.25 15.11 -11.27
CA GLY A 251 8.59 15.81 -10.18
C GLY A 251 7.58 16.87 -10.62
N LYS A 252 7.12 17.70 -9.67
CA LYS A 252 6.21 18.82 -9.93
C LYS A 252 7.04 20.00 -10.42
N SER A 253 7.09 20.18 -11.75
CA SER A 253 7.65 21.39 -12.39
C SER A 253 6.56 22.35 -12.79
#